data_AF-A0A2D4ZR82-F1
#
_entry.id   AF-A0A2D4ZR82-F1
#
_cell.length_a   1.000
_cell.length_b   1.000
_cell.length_c   1.000
_cell.angle_alpha   90.00
_cell.angle_beta   90.00
_cell.angle_gamma   90.00
#
_symmetry.space_group_name_H-M   'P 1'
#
loop_
_entity.id
_entity.type
_entity.pdbx_description
1 polymer ?
#
loop_
_entity_poly.entity_id
_entity_poly.type
_entity_poly.pdbx_seq_one_letter_code
_entity_poly.pdbx_strand_id
1 'polypeptide(L)'
;MDPIKKFLDRISYKFSKGYPDMNNDQDVLLLESLLSELGINLGEEEFIQNLNEQVKGKATLFEAALVVAWYNINGKEIPQGAVPQKDLEALDDKMIKDAENILKQTKLTGGNSAYQLGSSSESLTDFWRSHGATNTTPKTDLVIGDKKISLKVGPSQLMSGAGKELTATFYAALKNSPQTQKELVDDIASSIKDVFVRGTTKAGNVRQAKKAGDDPVLSKAVDEMGMLKSKVADFLEKDPTFKTEFAYEAATGAQKFGGNEGTANYVLAISSDYSNGKLIPITKEYASKIGNQMKLDINMKSGSQKIKGIKTGKYNYYTVLRVGLEDLFKDASDDISID
;
A
#
# COMPACT_ATOMS: atom_id res chain seq x y z
N MET A 1 -2.70 -32.49 -36.34
CA MET A 1 -3.43 -32.71 -35.07
C MET A 1 -3.19 -31.47 -34.23
N ASP A 2 -4.26 -30.76 -33.90
CA ASP A 2 -4.24 -29.49 -33.16
C ASP A 2 -3.47 -29.61 -31.82
N PRO A 3 -2.52 -28.72 -31.51
CA PRO A 3 -1.81 -28.70 -30.22
C PRO A 3 -2.73 -28.70 -29.01
N ILE A 4 -3.87 -28.02 -29.09
CA ILE A 4 -4.87 -27.98 -28.01
C ILE A 4 -5.51 -29.37 -27.86
N LYS A 5 -5.88 -30.03 -28.95
CA LYS A 5 -6.38 -31.42 -28.91
C LYS A 5 -5.37 -32.40 -28.31
N LYS A 6 -4.10 -32.36 -28.71
CA LYS A 6 -3.04 -33.21 -28.12
C LYS A 6 -2.82 -32.94 -26.63
N PHE A 7 -2.98 -31.69 -26.20
CA PHE A 7 -2.89 -31.29 -24.80
C PHE A 7 -4.07 -31.83 -24.00
N LEU A 8 -5.30 -31.62 -24.48
CA LEU A 8 -6.53 -32.11 -23.86
C LEU A 8 -6.54 -33.64 -23.78
N ASP A 9 -6.16 -34.37 -24.84
CA ASP A 9 -6.09 -35.83 -24.84
C ASP A 9 -5.07 -36.39 -23.81
N ARG A 10 -4.05 -35.61 -23.43
CA ARG A 10 -3.03 -35.98 -22.44
C ARG A 10 -3.42 -35.72 -20.99
N ILE A 11 -4.46 -34.94 -20.73
CA ILE A 11 -4.84 -34.55 -19.37
C ILE A 11 -6.32 -34.84 -19.06
N SER A 12 -7.16 -35.00 -20.08
CA SER A 12 -8.60 -35.23 -19.95
C SER A 12 -8.92 -36.46 -19.12
N TYR A 13 -8.14 -37.54 -19.28
CA TYR A 13 -8.30 -38.76 -18.49
C TYR A 13 -8.04 -38.57 -16.98
N LYS A 14 -7.35 -37.49 -16.60
CA LYS A 14 -7.09 -37.17 -15.20
C LYS A 14 -8.31 -36.54 -14.52
N PHE A 15 -9.29 -36.05 -15.28
CA PHE A 15 -10.53 -35.47 -14.78
C PHE A 15 -11.71 -36.39 -15.05
N SER A 16 -12.58 -36.57 -14.07
CA SER A 16 -13.75 -37.48 -14.18
C SER A 16 -14.70 -37.12 -15.34
N LYS A 17 -14.83 -35.82 -15.66
CA LYS A 17 -15.66 -35.30 -16.76
C LYS A 17 -14.90 -35.12 -18.08
N GLY A 18 -13.61 -35.46 -18.13
CA GLY A 18 -12.74 -35.18 -19.28
C GLY A 18 -12.21 -33.73 -19.35
N TYR A 19 -12.66 -32.85 -18.45
CA TYR A 19 -12.21 -31.47 -18.26
C TYR A 19 -12.33 -31.09 -16.78
N PRO A 20 -11.54 -30.12 -16.28
CA PRO A 20 -11.60 -29.68 -14.89
C PRO A 20 -12.94 -29.02 -14.57
N ASP A 21 -13.61 -29.46 -13.51
CA ASP A 21 -14.75 -28.77 -12.93
C ASP A 21 -14.28 -27.68 -11.97
N MET A 22 -14.45 -26.41 -12.35
CA MET A 22 -13.99 -25.26 -11.55
C MET A 22 -14.76 -25.06 -10.24
N ASN A 23 -15.87 -25.78 -10.04
CA ASN A 23 -16.61 -25.79 -8.76
C ASN A 23 -16.19 -26.97 -7.85
N ASN A 24 -15.21 -27.78 -8.27
CA ASN A 24 -14.68 -28.91 -7.52
C ASN A 24 -13.22 -28.63 -7.14
N ASP A 25 -12.97 -28.49 -5.84
CA ASP A 25 -11.64 -28.17 -5.29
C ASP A 25 -10.54 -29.16 -5.72
N GLN A 26 -10.88 -30.45 -5.92
CA GLN A 26 -9.91 -31.46 -6.35
C GLN A 26 -9.51 -31.30 -7.83
N ASP A 27 -10.45 -30.94 -8.69
CA ASP A 27 -10.19 -30.70 -10.11
C ASP A 27 -9.37 -29.42 -10.30
N VAL A 28 -9.64 -28.39 -9.49
CA VAL A 28 -8.84 -27.15 -9.45
C VAL A 28 -7.40 -27.46 -9.02
N LEU A 29 -7.19 -28.24 -7.95
CA LEU A 29 -5.86 -28.62 -7.47
C LEU A 29 -5.08 -29.46 -8.49
N LEU A 30 -5.76 -30.38 -9.16
CA LEU A 30 -5.16 -31.21 -10.20
C LEU A 30 -4.75 -30.36 -11.41
N LEU A 31 -5.58 -29.40 -11.80
CA LEU A 31 -5.25 -28.45 -12.87
C LEU A 31 -4.03 -27.58 -12.50
N GLU A 32 -3.98 -27.05 -11.27
CA GLU A 32 -2.83 -26.28 -10.76
C GLU A 32 -1.53 -27.09 -10.77
N SER A 33 -1.59 -28.37 -10.39
CA SER A 33 -0.44 -29.29 -10.43
C SER A 33 0.06 -29.51 -11.86
N LEU A 34 -0.85 -29.75 -12.81
CA LEU A 34 -0.50 -30.00 -14.22
C LEU A 34 0.11 -28.76 -14.89
N LEU A 35 -0.38 -27.57 -14.54
CA LEU A 35 0.19 -26.31 -15.03
C LEU A 35 1.57 -26.04 -14.43
N SER A 36 1.77 -26.37 -13.15
CA SER A 36 3.07 -26.30 -12.48
C SER A 36 4.11 -27.23 -13.11
N GLU A 37 3.74 -28.46 -13.50
CA GLU A 37 4.62 -29.38 -14.23
C GLU A 37 5.08 -28.83 -15.59
N LEU A 38 4.31 -27.91 -16.18
CA LEU A 38 4.61 -27.23 -17.43
C LEU A 38 5.39 -25.92 -17.24
N GLY A 39 5.79 -25.60 -16.01
CA GLY A 39 6.45 -24.34 -15.67
C GLY A 39 5.53 -23.12 -15.67
N ILE A 40 4.22 -23.33 -15.79
CA ILE A 40 3.20 -22.28 -15.73
C ILE A 40 2.71 -22.21 -14.28
N ASN A 41 3.34 -21.33 -13.50
CA ASN A 41 2.93 -21.09 -12.13
C ASN A 41 1.79 -20.07 -12.12
N LEU A 42 0.53 -20.53 -12.13
CA LEU A 42 -0.65 -19.66 -11.97
C LEU A 42 -0.83 -19.19 -10.52
N GLY A 43 0.28 -18.99 -9.79
CA GLY A 43 0.20 -18.53 -8.41
C GLY A 43 -0.61 -17.24 -8.36
N GLU A 44 -1.78 -17.28 -7.74
CA GLU A 44 -2.63 -16.11 -7.51
C GLU A 44 -1.80 -14.93 -7.00
N GLU A 45 -0.76 -15.20 -6.21
CA GLU A 45 0.20 -14.20 -5.73
C GLU A 45 1.09 -13.57 -6.80
N GLU A 46 1.58 -14.31 -7.80
CA GLU A 46 2.40 -13.74 -8.88
C GLU A 46 1.52 -12.91 -9.82
N PHE A 47 0.30 -13.36 -10.07
CA PHE A 47 -0.70 -12.58 -10.80
C PHE A 47 -1.13 -11.32 -10.02
N ILE A 48 -1.44 -11.43 -8.73
CA ILE A 48 -1.79 -10.30 -7.85
C ILE A 48 -0.60 -9.36 -7.66
N GLN A 49 0.64 -9.86 -7.57
CA GLN A 49 1.85 -9.03 -7.51
C GLN A 49 2.05 -8.28 -8.81
N ASN A 50 1.93 -8.95 -9.97
CA ASN A 50 2.02 -8.30 -11.27
C ASN A 50 0.91 -7.25 -11.46
N LEU A 51 -0.33 -7.54 -11.05
CA LEU A 51 -1.40 -6.55 -11.05
C LEU A 51 -1.10 -5.36 -10.11
N ASN A 52 -0.63 -5.62 -8.89
CA ASN A 52 -0.26 -4.57 -7.96
C ASN A 52 0.92 -3.72 -8.46
N GLU A 53 1.91 -4.33 -9.13
CA GLU A 53 3.04 -3.64 -9.74
C GLU A 53 2.59 -2.82 -10.95
N GLN A 54 1.69 -3.34 -11.79
CA GLN A 54 1.09 -2.58 -12.89
C GLN A 54 0.24 -1.41 -12.39
N VAL A 55 -0.58 -1.61 -11.35
CA VAL A 55 -1.39 -0.56 -10.74
C VAL A 55 -0.50 0.49 -10.07
N LYS A 56 0.53 0.07 -9.34
CA LYS A 56 1.51 0.98 -8.72
C LYS A 56 2.32 1.74 -9.77
N GLY A 57 2.70 1.08 -10.86
CA GLY A 57 3.35 1.70 -12.00
C GLY A 57 2.47 2.77 -12.63
N LYS A 58 1.19 2.47 -12.88
CA LYS A 58 0.22 3.46 -13.39
C LYS A 58 0.00 4.63 -12.44
N ALA A 59 -0.11 4.39 -11.13
CA ALA A 59 -0.26 5.48 -10.16
C ALA A 59 0.97 6.40 -10.13
N THR A 60 2.18 5.82 -10.18
CA THR A 60 3.44 6.58 -10.25
C THR A 60 3.50 7.42 -11.54
N LEU A 61 3.09 6.84 -12.68
CA LEU A 61 2.99 7.57 -13.94
C LEU A 61 1.91 8.66 -13.89
N PHE A 62 0.84 8.47 -13.13
CA PHE A 62 -0.19 9.49 -12.98
C PHE A 62 0.28 10.70 -12.14
N GLU A 63 1.20 10.52 -11.18
CA GLU A 63 1.88 11.62 -10.51
C GLU A 63 2.63 12.49 -11.53
N ALA A 64 3.39 11.85 -12.42
CA ALA A 64 4.08 12.52 -13.52
C ALA A 64 3.10 13.24 -14.46
N ALA A 65 1.99 12.59 -14.82
CA ALA A 65 0.94 13.17 -15.66
C ALA A 65 0.32 14.44 -15.03
N LEU A 66 0.08 14.45 -13.71
CA LEU A 66 -0.41 15.62 -12.98
C LEU A 66 0.58 16.79 -13.04
N VAL A 67 1.87 16.54 -12.86
CA VAL A 67 2.89 17.59 -12.96
C VAL A 67 2.95 18.15 -14.39
N VAL A 68 3.00 17.29 -15.41
CA VAL A 68 3.01 17.69 -16.83
C VAL A 68 1.76 18.49 -17.20
N ALA A 69 0.58 17.98 -16.84
CA ALA A 69 -0.69 18.65 -17.09
C ALA A 69 -0.76 20.04 -16.44
N TRP A 70 -0.18 20.20 -15.25
CA TRP A 70 -0.12 21.50 -14.58
C TRP A 70 0.69 22.53 -15.39
N TYR A 71 1.86 22.14 -15.91
CA TYR A 71 2.67 23.01 -16.77
C TYR A 71 1.97 23.34 -18.09
N ASN A 72 1.31 22.35 -18.72
CA ASN A 72 0.52 22.55 -19.93
C ASN A 72 -0.62 23.57 -19.72
N ILE A 73 -1.40 23.42 -18.64
CA ILE A 73 -2.49 24.36 -18.29
C ILE A 73 -1.96 25.78 -18.08
N ASN A 74 -0.77 25.91 -17.50
CA ASN A 74 -0.15 27.20 -17.21
C ASN A 74 0.69 27.77 -18.37
N GLY A 75 0.79 27.07 -19.51
CA GLY A 75 1.61 27.49 -20.66
C GLY A 75 3.09 27.66 -20.32
N LYS A 76 3.61 26.84 -19.40
CA LYS A 76 5.00 26.89 -18.92
C LYS A 76 5.78 25.67 -19.39
N GLU A 77 7.08 25.84 -19.59
CA GLU A 77 7.99 24.71 -19.83
C GLU A 77 8.20 23.90 -18.55
N ILE A 78 8.34 22.57 -18.70
CA ILE A 78 8.58 21.65 -17.58
C ILE A 78 10.06 21.75 -17.18
N PRO A 79 10.40 22.20 -15.96
CA PRO A 79 11.77 22.30 -15.51
C PRO A 79 12.45 20.93 -15.40
N GLN A 80 13.76 20.89 -15.64
CA GLN A 80 14.56 19.71 -15.38
C GLN A 80 14.43 19.28 -13.90
N GLY A 81 14.15 18.01 -13.66
CA GLY A 81 14.00 17.45 -12.31
C GLY A 81 12.59 17.56 -11.72
N ALA A 82 11.65 18.26 -12.38
CA ALA A 82 10.25 18.28 -11.92
C ALA A 82 9.58 16.90 -12.00
N VAL A 83 9.99 16.08 -12.97
CA VAL A 83 9.55 14.69 -13.17
C VAL A 83 10.75 13.86 -13.62
N PRO A 84 10.92 12.60 -13.15
CA PRO A 84 11.94 11.70 -13.66
C PRO A 84 11.78 11.46 -15.17
N GLN A 85 12.88 11.51 -15.93
CA GLN A 85 12.85 11.37 -17.38
C GLN A 85 12.18 10.07 -17.85
N LYS A 86 12.45 8.95 -17.16
CA LYS A 86 11.83 7.65 -17.46
C LYS A 86 10.30 7.66 -17.37
N ASP A 87 9.75 8.50 -16.48
CA ASP A 87 8.31 8.55 -16.23
C ASP A 87 7.67 9.48 -17.27
N LEU A 88 8.33 10.58 -17.64
CA LEU A 88 7.95 11.44 -18.77
C LEU A 88 7.86 10.65 -20.09
N GLU A 89 8.87 9.83 -20.38
CA GLU A 89 8.93 9.01 -21.61
C GLU A 89 7.85 7.91 -21.66
N ALA A 90 7.28 7.56 -20.51
CA ALA A 90 6.26 6.52 -20.38
C ALA A 90 4.82 7.08 -20.34
N LEU A 91 4.64 8.41 -20.40
CA LEU A 91 3.32 9.04 -20.43
C LEU A 91 2.66 8.88 -21.81
N ASP A 92 1.34 8.66 -21.79
CA ASP A 92 0.51 8.75 -22.98
C ASP A 92 -0.43 9.97 -22.93
N ASP A 93 -0.95 10.37 -24.10
CA ASP A 93 -1.82 11.55 -24.24
C ASP A 93 -3.10 11.44 -23.40
N LYS A 94 -3.61 10.21 -23.20
CA LYS A 94 -4.82 9.99 -22.41
C LYS A 94 -4.56 10.27 -20.94
N MET A 95 -3.45 9.79 -20.38
CA MET A 95 -3.05 10.07 -19.00
C MET A 95 -2.91 11.57 -18.74
N ILE A 96 -2.24 12.28 -19.64
CA ILE A 96 -2.10 13.74 -19.54
C ILE A 96 -3.47 14.40 -19.58
N LYS A 97 -4.37 13.94 -20.47
CA LYS A 97 -5.71 14.52 -20.57
C LYS A 97 -6.57 14.28 -19.34
N ASP A 98 -6.53 13.07 -18.80
CA ASP A 98 -7.21 12.71 -17.55
C ASP A 98 -6.67 13.57 -16.40
N ALA A 99 -5.34 13.72 -16.31
CA ALA A 99 -4.70 14.57 -15.33
C ALA A 99 -5.11 16.05 -15.44
N GLU A 100 -5.20 16.62 -16.65
CA GLU A 100 -5.72 17.97 -16.87
C GLU A 100 -7.15 18.13 -16.33
N ASN A 101 -8.01 17.14 -16.58
CA ASN A 101 -9.39 17.15 -16.12
C ASN A 101 -9.44 17.11 -14.59
N ILE A 102 -8.64 16.24 -13.96
CA ILE A 102 -8.53 16.17 -12.50
C ILE A 102 -8.05 17.50 -11.89
N LEU A 103 -7.00 18.12 -12.44
CA LEU A 103 -6.50 19.40 -11.95
C LEU A 103 -7.56 20.50 -12.03
N LYS A 104 -8.34 20.53 -13.11
CA LYS A 104 -9.46 21.49 -13.28
C LYS A 104 -10.59 21.23 -12.30
N GLN A 105 -11.04 19.97 -12.17
CA GLN A 105 -12.09 19.58 -11.21
C GLN A 105 -11.72 19.94 -9.78
N THR A 106 -10.47 19.70 -9.39
CA THR A 106 -9.96 19.93 -8.03
C THR A 106 -9.44 21.33 -7.79
N LYS A 107 -9.46 22.20 -8.81
CA LYS A 107 -8.91 23.57 -8.78
C LYS A 107 -7.42 23.62 -8.40
N LEU A 108 -6.67 22.56 -8.71
CA LEU A 108 -5.22 22.45 -8.52
C LEU A 108 -4.43 23.09 -9.68
N THR A 109 -4.92 24.18 -10.28
CA THR A 109 -4.28 24.81 -11.43
C THR A 109 -3.40 26.02 -11.06
N GLY A 110 -3.52 26.53 -9.83
CA GLY A 110 -2.73 27.65 -9.33
C GLY A 110 -1.36 27.23 -8.76
N GLY A 111 -0.60 28.22 -8.29
CA GLY A 111 0.76 28.04 -7.75
C GLY A 111 1.85 28.47 -8.73
N ASN A 112 3.10 28.43 -8.28
CA ASN A 112 4.24 28.87 -9.10
C ASN A 112 4.98 27.71 -9.77
N SER A 113 4.91 26.51 -9.20
CA SER A 113 5.61 25.30 -9.64
C SER A 113 4.83 24.03 -9.30
N ALA A 114 5.13 22.96 -10.04
CA ALA A 114 4.73 21.59 -9.71
C ALA A 114 5.93 20.64 -9.87
N TYR A 115 6.06 19.65 -8.99
CA TYR A 115 7.11 18.61 -9.07
C TYR A 115 6.74 17.35 -8.28
N GLN A 116 7.30 16.23 -8.70
CA GLN A 116 7.14 14.93 -8.02
C GLN A 116 8.14 14.79 -6.86
N LEU A 117 7.69 14.19 -5.75
CA LEU A 117 8.50 13.89 -4.57
C LEU A 117 8.46 12.41 -4.17
N GLY A 118 7.48 11.63 -4.63
CA GLY A 118 7.20 10.25 -4.15
C GLY A 118 8.35 9.25 -4.31
N SER A 119 9.33 9.51 -5.19
CA SER A 119 10.53 8.69 -5.39
C SER A 119 11.80 9.24 -4.71
N SER A 120 11.71 10.39 -4.04
CA SER A 120 12.81 11.05 -3.34
C SER A 120 13.02 10.49 -1.92
N SER A 121 14.00 11.04 -1.20
CA SER A 121 14.26 10.73 0.20
C SER A 121 14.31 12.01 1.01
N GLU A 122 13.53 12.04 2.08
CA GLU A 122 13.41 13.18 2.97
C GLU A 122 14.03 12.93 4.34
N SER A 123 14.46 14.02 4.98
CA SER A 123 15.08 13.96 6.30
C SER A 123 14.07 13.57 7.38
N LEU A 124 14.48 12.65 8.27
CA LEU A 124 13.67 12.20 9.40
C LEU A 124 13.97 13.04 10.64
N THR A 125 12.95 13.31 11.45
CA THR A 125 13.15 13.95 12.74
C THR A 125 13.94 13.06 13.70
N ASP A 126 14.60 13.68 14.68
CA ASP A 126 15.30 12.94 15.74
C ASP A 126 14.32 12.11 16.57
N PHE A 127 13.09 12.62 16.77
CA PHE A 127 12.00 11.86 17.38
C PHE A 127 11.75 10.54 16.65
N TRP A 128 11.55 10.59 15.32
CA TRP A 128 11.28 9.40 14.53
C TRP A 128 12.45 8.39 14.60
N ARG A 129 13.68 8.90 14.47
CA ARG A 129 14.90 8.09 14.56
C ARG A 129 15.13 7.49 15.95
N SER A 130 14.69 8.16 17.02
CA SER A 130 14.81 7.64 18.39
C SER A 130 14.02 6.34 18.62
N HIS A 131 12.96 6.12 17.83
CA HIS A 131 12.21 4.86 17.80
C HIS A 131 12.80 3.83 16.80
N GLY A 132 13.96 4.12 16.25
CA GLY A 132 14.76 3.27 15.36
C GLY A 132 14.25 3.19 13.92
N ALA A 133 13.24 3.99 13.57
CA ALA A 133 12.68 4.08 12.23
C ALA A 133 13.68 4.76 11.26
N THR A 134 13.75 4.27 10.03
CA THR A 134 14.78 4.68 9.05
C THR A 134 14.23 4.91 7.64
N ASN A 135 12.94 4.71 7.41
CA ASN A 135 12.36 4.88 6.07
C ASN A 135 12.21 6.37 5.75
N THR A 136 12.98 6.87 4.79
CA THR A 136 12.99 8.27 4.33
C THR A 136 11.97 8.58 3.23
N THR A 137 11.17 7.60 2.79
CA THR A 137 10.16 7.82 1.75
C THR A 137 9.09 8.79 2.23
N PRO A 138 8.89 9.94 1.55
CA PRO A 138 7.96 10.98 1.94
C PRO A 138 6.51 10.49 1.95
N LYS A 139 5.64 11.21 2.67
CA LYS A 139 4.18 11.08 2.54
C LYS A 139 3.63 11.90 1.38
N THR A 140 4.37 12.93 0.99
CA THR A 140 4.08 13.76 -0.17
C THR A 140 4.56 13.04 -1.43
N ASP A 141 3.63 12.80 -2.34
CA ASP A 141 3.88 12.17 -3.63
C ASP A 141 4.22 13.25 -4.68
N LEU A 142 3.55 14.40 -4.62
CA LEU A 142 3.83 15.57 -5.45
C LEU A 142 3.56 16.89 -4.72
N VAL A 143 4.17 17.96 -5.21
CA VAL A 143 3.96 19.33 -4.74
C VAL A 143 3.40 20.17 -5.87
N ILE A 144 2.33 20.93 -5.61
CA ILE A 144 1.78 21.96 -6.51
C ILE A 144 1.61 23.25 -5.72
N GLY A 145 2.41 24.27 -6.01
CA GLY A 145 2.47 25.50 -5.23
C GLY A 145 2.84 25.22 -3.77
N ASP A 146 1.95 25.55 -2.84
CA ASP A 146 2.09 25.31 -1.40
C ASP A 146 1.52 23.96 -0.92
N LYS A 147 0.94 23.18 -1.84
CA LYS A 147 0.22 21.94 -1.52
C LYS A 147 1.15 20.76 -1.68
N LYS A 148 1.40 20.09 -0.56
CA LYS A 148 2.15 18.84 -0.42
C LYS A 148 1.15 17.69 -0.40
N ILE A 149 0.99 17.05 -1.56
CA ILE A 149 -0.13 16.17 -1.87
C ILE A 149 0.29 14.71 -1.72
N SER A 150 -0.48 13.93 -0.96
CA SER A 150 -0.46 12.47 -1.08
C SER A 150 -1.53 12.02 -2.07
N LEU A 151 -1.12 11.30 -3.11
CA LEU A 151 -1.99 10.79 -4.17
C LEU A 151 -2.61 9.46 -3.77
N LYS A 152 -3.92 9.31 -3.95
CA LYS A 152 -4.68 8.10 -3.64
C LYS A 152 -5.59 7.76 -4.81
N VAL A 153 -5.16 6.80 -5.64
CA VAL A 153 -5.98 6.29 -6.75
C VAL A 153 -6.74 5.05 -6.31
N GLY A 154 -8.08 5.10 -6.33
CA GLY A 154 -8.96 3.99 -5.96
C GLY A 154 -8.76 3.49 -4.52
N PRO A 155 -9.06 2.20 -4.24
CA PRO A 155 -8.75 1.58 -2.97
C PRO A 155 -7.27 1.72 -2.63
N SER A 156 -6.98 2.44 -1.56
CA SER A 156 -5.61 2.86 -1.26
C SER A 156 -5.23 2.59 0.19
N GLN A 157 -3.92 2.47 0.42
CA GLN A 157 -3.37 2.29 1.76
C GLN A 157 -2.94 3.64 2.31
N LEU A 158 -3.28 3.89 3.57
CA LEU A 158 -2.84 5.07 4.30
C LEU A 158 -1.38 4.91 4.73
N MET A 159 -1.03 3.72 5.22
CA MET A 159 0.34 3.37 5.55
C MET A 159 0.58 1.85 5.47
N SER A 160 1.83 1.51 5.14
CA SER A 160 2.40 0.17 5.31
C SER A 160 3.62 0.31 6.21
N GLY A 161 3.42 0.19 7.52
CA GLY A 161 4.48 0.32 8.52
C GLY A 161 4.99 -1.04 8.98
N ALA A 162 6.30 -1.22 8.99
CA ALA A 162 6.93 -2.41 9.57
C ALA A 162 7.66 -2.05 10.87
N GLY A 163 7.42 -2.83 11.94
CA GLY A 163 8.15 -2.81 13.21
C GLY A 163 8.37 -1.41 13.77
N LYS A 164 9.53 -0.84 13.45
CA LYS A 164 9.99 0.46 13.94
C LYS A 164 9.19 1.64 13.38
N GLU A 165 8.77 1.61 12.11
CA GLU A 165 7.91 2.68 11.55
C GLU A 165 6.56 2.73 12.27
N LEU A 166 5.98 1.56 12.55
CA LEU A 166 4.73 1.47 13.28
C LEU A 166 4.90 1.93 14.73
N THR A 167 5.96 1.46 15.39
CA THR A 167 6.31 1.88 16.75
C THR A 167 6.41 3.41 16.83
N ALA A 168 7.14 4.04 15.89
CA ALA A 168 7.28 5.49 15.83
C ALA A 168 5.94 6.20 15.61
N THR A 169 5.05 5.64 14.79
CA THR A 169 3.70 6.18 14.55
C THR A 169 2.84 6.14 15.82
N PHE A 170 2.92 5.05 16.61
CA PHE A 170 2.21 4.95 17.89
C PHE A 170 2.70 5.99 18.91
N TYR A 171 4.01 6.16 19.05
CA TYR A 171 4.57 7.17 19.95
C TYR A 171 4.29 8.60 19.46
N ALA A 172 4.26 8.83 18.15
CA ALA A 172 3.85 10.11 17.58
C ALA A 172 2.39 10.44 17.95
N ALA A 173 1.49 9.46 17.86
CA ALA A 173 0.10 9.63 18.25
C ALA A 173 -0.06 9.86 19.76
N LEU A 174 0.69 9.13 20.60
CA LEU A 174 0.73 9.30 22.05
C LEU A 174 1.16 10.72 22.44
N LYS A 175 2.17 11.28 21.77
CA LYS A 175 2.67 12.63 22.03
C LYS A 175 1.57 13.70 21.90
N ASN A 176 0.60 13.47 21.02
CA ASN A 176 -0.53 14.37 20.81
C ASN A 176 -1.83 13.91 21.52
N SER A 177 -1.78 12.79 22.25
CA SER A 177 -2.91 12.22 23.00
C SER A 177 -2.53 12.03 24.47
N PRO A 178 -2.32 13.11 25.24
CA PRO A 178 -1.75 13.03 26.59
C PRO A 178 -2.63 12.30 27.61
N GLN A 179 -3.92 12.09 27.30
CA GLN A 179 -4.85 11.32 28.13
C GLN A 179 -4.76 9.81 27.91
N THR A 180 -4.10 9.38 26.83
CA THR A 180 -3.86 7.97 26.55
C THR A 180 -2.88 7.39 27.58
N GLN A 181 -3.21 6.22 28.12
CA GLN A 181 -2.33 5.52 29.04
C GLN A 181 -1.06 5.07 28.31
N LYS A 182 0.08 5.66 28.67
CA LYS A 182 1.37 5.37 28.04
C LYS A 182 1.73 3.90 28.15
N GLU A 183 1.40 3.26 29.25
CA GLU A 183 1.69 1.85 29.52
C GLU A 183 1.04 0.92 28.48
N LEU A 184 -0.17 1.25 28.02
CA LEU A 184 -0.85 0.49 26.95
C LEU A 184 -0.13 0.64 25.61
N VAL A 185 0.36 1.86 25.32
CA VAL A 185 1.14 2.12 24.10
C VAL A 185 2.49 1.41 24.14
N ASP A 186 3.17 1.43 25.30
CA ASP A 186 4.44 0.72 25.51
C ASP A 186 4.26 -0.80 25.34
N ASP A 187 3.17 -1.36 25.86
CA ASP A 187 2.81 -2.77 25.76
C ASP A 187 2.49 -3.18 24.31
N ILE A 188 1.71 -2.37 23.57
CA ILE A 188 1.47 -2.58 22.14
C ILE A 188 2.78 -2.47 21.35
N ALA A 189 3.61 -1.45 21.62
CA ALA A 189 4.89 -1.25 20.96
C ALA A 189 5.87 -2.42 21.20
N SER A 190 5.85 -3.00 22.39
CA SER A 190 6.63 -4.19 22.72
C SER A 190 6.10 -5.41 21.97
N SER A 191 4.78 -5.61 21.97
CA SER A 191 4.13 -6.68 21.21
C SER A 191 4.43 -6.59 19.70
N ILE A 192 4.49 -5.37 19.14
CA ILE A 192 4.91 -5.14 17.76
C ILE A 192 6.35 -5.63 17.53
N LYS A 193 7.28 -5.38 18.44
CA LYS A 193 8.67 -5.85 18.27
C LYS A 193 8.77 -7.36 18.32
N ASP A 194 7.98 -8.01 19.18
CA ASP A 194 8.01 -9.47 19.38
C ASP A 194 7.38 -10.22 18.19
N VAL A 195 6.26 -9.71 17.68
CA VAL A 195 5.50 -10.30 16.55
C VAL A 195 6.23 -10.13 15.21
N PHE A 196 7.11 -9.14 15.09
CA PHE A 196 7.85 -8.87 13.84
C PHE A 196 9.04 -9.81 13.69
N VAL A 197 8.74 -11.08 13.47
CA VAL A 197 9.70 -12.14 13.17
C VAL A 197 10.26 -11.94 11.76
N ARG A 198 11.59 -11.93 11.64
CA ARG A 198 12.28 -12.16 10.37
C ARG A 198 12.70 -13.61 10.32
N GLY A 199 12.15 -14.36 9.36
CA GLY A 199 12.46 -15.77 9.19
C GLY A 199 12.71 -16.14 7.74
N THR A 200 13.03 -17.41 7.53
CA THR A 200 13.16 -18.01 6.21
C THR A 200 12.32 -19.29 6.19
N THR A 201 11.45 -19.44 5.19
CA THR A 201 10.66 -20.67 5.02
C THR A 201 11.56 -21.88 4.74
N LYS A 202 11.11 -23.08 5.13
CA LYS A 202 11.80 -24.33 4.79
C LYS A 202 11.84 -24.56 3.27
N ALA A 203 10.71 -24.36 2.60
CA ALA A 203 10.52 -24.36 1.15
C ALA A 203 9.23 -23.61 0.79
N GLY A 204 9.16 -23.04 -0.41
CA GLY A 204 7.97 -22.32 -0.90
C GLY A 204 7.71 -21.01 -0.18
N ASN A 205 6.67 -20.29 -0.58
CA ASN A 205 6.26 -19.04 0.06
C ASN A 205 5.54 -19.29 1.39
N VAL A 206 5.19 -18.21 2.11
CA VAL A 206 4.53 -18.29 3.43
C VAL A 206 3.18 -19.04 3.37
N ARG A 207 2.39 -18.85 2.32
CA ARG A 207 1.10 -19.54 2.14
C ARG A 207 1.29 -21.04 1.98
N GLN A 208 2.24 -21.45 1.15
CA GLN A 208 2.60 -22.86 0.92
C GLN A 208 3.15 -23.49 2.20
N ALA A 209 4.07 -22.81 2.89
CA ALA A 209 4.63 -23.26 4.15
C ALA A 209 3.55 -23.41 5.24
N LYS A 210 2.59 -22.47 5.30
CA LYS A 210 1.44 -22.55 6.22
C LYS A 210 0.54 -23.74 5.90
N LYS A 211 0.22 -23.97 4.62
CA LYS A 211 -0.62 -25.10 4.19
C LYS A 211 0.02 -26.46 4.47
N ALA A 212 1.35 -26.53 4.40
CA ALA A 212 2.10 -27.73 4.75
C ALA A 212 2.08 -28.02 6.26
N GLY A 213 1.84 -27.02 7.12
CA GLY A 213 1.72 -27.20 8.57
C GLY A 213 3.02 -27.49 9.33
N ASP A 214 4.15 -27.58 8.63
CA ASP A 214 5.42 -28.10 9.16
C ASP A 214 6.40 -27.02 9.69
N ASP A 215 5.94 -25.78 9.90
CA ASP A 215 6.78 -24.68 10.41
C ASP A 215 6.20 -24.09 11.70
N PRO A 216 6.59 -24.63 12.88
CA PRO A 216 6.12 -24.16 14.18
C PRO A 216 6.43 -22.69 14.47
N VAL A 217 7.53 -22.17 13.90
CA VAL A 217 7.92 -20.76 14.07
C VAL A 217 6.96 -19.88 13.28
N LEU A 218 6.63 -20.27 12.05
CA LEU A 218 5.67 -19.57 11.21
C LEU A 218 4.26 -19.59 11.82
N SER A 219 3.82 -20.75 12.33
CA SER A 219 2.51 -20.89 12.98
C SER A 219 2.39 -20.00 14.22
N LYS A 220 3.40 -20.03 15.11
CA LYS A 220 3.43 -19.16 16.29
C LYS A 220 3.38 -17.67 15.92
N ALA A 221 4.16 -17.26 14.91
CA ALA A 221 4.16 -15.88 14.43
C ALA A 221 2.77 -15.46 13.91
N VAL A 222 2.07 -16.33 13.19
CA VAL A 222 0.70 -16.05 12.71
C VAL A 222 -0.29 -15.87 13.87
N ASP A 223 -0.20 -16.71 14.91
CA ASP A 223 -1.08 -16.60 16.08
C ASP A 223 -0.80 -15.30 16.86
N GLU A 224 0.47 -14.97 17.07
CA GLU A 224 0.91 -13.72 17.70
C GLU A 224 0.48 -12.48 16.90
N MET A 225 0.50 -12.55 15.56
CA MET A 225 -0.05 -11.52 14.68
C MET A 225 -1.56 -11.36 14.86
N GLY A 226 -2.31 -12.45 14.98
CA GLY A 226 -3.75 -12.43 15.24
C GLY A 226 -4.08 -11.73 16.56
N MET A 227 -3.37 -12.09 17.62
CA MET A 227 -3.53 -11.45 18.94
C MET A 227 -3.17 -9.96 18.91
N LEU A 228 -2.07 -9.60 18.26
CA LEU A 228 -1.67 -8.20 18.11
C LEU A 228 -2.71 -7.39 17.33
N LYS A 229 -3.29 -7.97 16.27
CA LYS A 229 -4.32 -7.32 15.44
C LYS A 229 -5.54 -6.97 16.30
N SER A 230 -6.06 -7.94 17.07
CA SER A 230 -7.18 -7.71 17.98
C SER A 230 -6.85 -6.69 19.06
N LYS A 231 -5.68 -6.81 19.70
CA LYS A 231 -5.22 -5.87 20.74
C LYS A 231 -5.15 -4.43 20.25
N VAL A 232 -4.60 -4.22 19.05
CA VAL A 232 -4.51 -2.88 18.46
C VAL A 232 -5.90 -2.37 18.08
N ALA A 233 -6.76 -3.20 17.47
CA ALA A 233 -8.11 -2.81 17.11
C ALA A 233 -8.92 -2.37 18.34
N ASP A 234 -8.92 -3.18 19.40
CA ASP A 234 -9.60 -2.88 20.66
C ASP A 234 -9.10 -1.59 21.30
N PHE A 235 -7.78 -1.35 21.25
CA PHE A 235 -7.17 -0.14 21.78
C PHE A 235 -7.61 1.11 21.00
N LEU A 236 -7.57 1.08 19.68
CA LEU A 236 -8.01 2.21 18.84
C LEU A 236 -9.51 2.48 18.98
N GLU A 237 -10.32 1.47 19.24
CA GLU A 237 -11.76 1.64 19.48
C GLU A 237 -12.03 2.33 20.82
N LYS A 238 -11.27 1.96 21.86
CA LYS A 238 -11.40 2.52 23.23
C LYS A 238 -10.79 3.91 23.38
N ASP A 239 -9.87 4.30 22.50
CA ASP A 239 -9.23 5.62 22.52
C ASP A 239 -9.39 6.36 21.16
N PRO A 240 -10.56 7.00 20.93
CA PRO A 240 -10.84 7.73 19.69
C PRO A 240 -9.89 8.90 19.43
N THR A 241 -9.38 9.55 20.48
CA THR A 241 -8.41 10.64 20.37
C THR A 241 -7.09 10.10 19.84
N PHE A 242 -6.57 9.03 20.44
CA PHE A 242 -5.38 8.36 19.94
C PHE A 242 -5.57 7.87 18.50
N LYS A 243 -6.72 7.26 18.18
CA LYS A 243 -7.03 6.79 16.83
C LYS A 243 -6.98 7.92 15.80
N THR A 244 -7.50 9.10 16.15
CA THR A 244 -7.44 10.30 15.30
C THR A 244 -6.00 10.76 15.10
N GLU A 245 -5.19 10.81 16.16
CA GLU A 245 -3.79 11.20 16.08
C GLU A 245 -2.93 10.21 15.30
N PHE A 246 -3.20 8.91 15.46
CA PHE A 246 -2.58 7.84 14.70
C PHE A 246 -2.89 7.96 13.20
N ALA A 247 -4.17 8.15 12.84
CA ALA A 247 -4.58 8.36 11.46
C ALA A 247 -3.96 9.63 10.86
N TYR A 248 -3.88 10.70 11.64
CA TYR A 248 -3.27 11.96 11.22
C TYR A 248 -1.77 11.79 10.92
N GLU A 249 -1.01 11.14 11.81
CA GLU A 249 0.41 10.86 11.56
C GLU A 249 0.59 9.92 10.37
N ALA A 250 -0.26 8.89 10.25
CA ALA A 250 -0.22 7.95 9.14
C ALA A 250 -0.45 8.65 7.79
N ALA A 251 -1.33 9.65 7.74
CA ALA A 251 -1.66 10.44 6.56
C ALA A 251 -0.58 11.48 6.22
N THR A 252 -0.12 12.23 7.23
CA THR A 252 0.71 13.42 7.02
C THR A 252 2.21 13.15 7.15
N GLY A 253 2.62 12.26 8.06
CA GLY A 253 4.00 12.14 8.50
C GLY A 253 4.50 13.37 9.27
N ALA A 254 3.61 14.08 9.97
CA ALA A 254 3.93 15.33 10.65
C ALA A 254 5.09 15.20 11.67
N GLN A 255 5.07 14.20 12.55
CA GLN A 255 6.19 13.91 13.45
C GLN A 255 7.36 13.24 12.71
N LYS A 256 7.07 12.41 11.72
CA LYS A 256 8.11 11.74 10.91
C LYS A 256 9.06 12.71 10.23
N PHE A 257 8.50 13.73 9.60
CA PHE A 257 9.17 14.65 8.69
C PHE A 257 9.28 16.08 9.24
N GLY A 258 8.64 16.38 10.37
CA GLY A 258 8.80 17.67 11.05
C GLY A 258 8.35 18.86 10.22
N GLY A 259 7.39 18.67 9.30
CA GLY A 259 6.87 19.73 8.45
C GLY A 259 7.65 20.00 7.17
N ASN A 260 8.76 19.30 6.92
CA ASN A 260 9.51 19.43 5.66
C ASN A 260 8.70 18.95 4.44
N GLU A 261 9.33 18.90 3.25
CA GLU A 261 8.64 18.52 2.01
C GLU A 261 8.00 17.13 2.08
N GLY A 262 8.58 16.22 2.86
CA GLY A 262 8.04 14.88 3.08
C GLY A 262 6.73 14.82 3.88
N THR A 263 6.33 15.93 4.51
CA THR A 263 5.06 16.03 5.24
C THR A 263 3.91 16.42 4.30
N ALA A 264 2.93 15.55 4.13
CA ALA A 264 1.73 15.84 3.33
C ALA A 264 0.73 16.70 4.12
N ASN A 265 0.09 17.65 3.45
CA ASN A 265 -0.99 18.49 4.00
C ASN A 265 -2.31 18.37 3.22
N TYR A 266 -2.29 17.71 2.05
CA TYR A 266 -3.49 17.37 1.28
C TYR A 266 -3.48 15.90 0.84
N VAL A 267 -4.65 15.31 0.72
CA VAL A 267 -4.89 14.09 -0.05
C VAL A 267 -5.56 14.49 -1.37
N LEU A 268 -4.97 14.06 -2.49
CA LEU A 268 -5.67 14.04 -3.76
C LEU A 268 -6.19 12.62 -3.97
N ALA A 269 -7.47 12.42 -3.69
CA ALA A 269 -8.15 11.20 -4.05
C ALA A 269 -8.47 11.27 -5.55
N ILE A 270 -8.23 10.19 -6.30
CA ILE A 270 -8.67 9.96 -7.69
C ILE A 270 -9.39 8.61 -7.83
N SER A 271 -10.51 8.56 -8.56
CA SER A 271 -11.25 7.31 -8.79
C SER A 271 -10.42 6.30 -9.59
N SER A 272 -10.73 5.01 -9.47
CA SER A 272 -9.92 3.95 -10.12
C SER A 272 -9.87 4.06 -11.66
N ASP A 273 -10.84 4.74 -12.27
CA ASP A 273 -10.95 5.02 -13.69
C ASP A 273 -10.38 6.40 -14.09
N TYR A 274 -9.81 7.14 -13.13
CA TYR A 274 -9.17 8.45 -13.30
C TYR A 274 -10.10 9.57 -13.79
N SER A 275 -11.43 9.38 -13.69
CA SER A 275 -12.42 10.34 -14.19
C SER A 275 -12.81 11.40 -13.16
N ASN A 276 -12.69 11.09 -11.87
CA ASN A 276 -13.12 11.95 -10.76
C ASN A 276 -11.99 12.17 -9.76
N GLY A 277 -11.84 13.40 -9.28
CA GLY A 277 -10.84 13.77 -8.29
C GLY A 277 -11.39 14.67 -7.19
N LYS A 278 -10.90 14.48 -5.95
CA LYS A 278 -11.19 15.36 -4.82
C LYS A 278 -9.91 15.71 -4.09
N LEU A 279 -9.67 17.00 -3.93
CA LEU A 279 -8.58 17.51 -3.09
C LEU A 279 -9.12 17.77 -1.68
N ILE A 280 -8.51 17.13 -0.68
CA ILE A 280 -8.97 17.18 0.70
C ILE A 280 -7.81 17.63 1.59
N PRO A 281 -7.94 18.76 2.33
CA PRO A 281 -6.97 19.12 3.36
C PRO A 281 -6.92 18.06 4.45
N ILE A 282 -5.72 17.68 4.88
CA ILE A 282 -5.55 16.71 5.98
C ILE A 282 -5.68 17.43 7.31
N THR A 283 -6.91 17.62 7.79
CA THR A 283 -7.20 18.17 9.12
C THR A 283 -7.37 17.05 10.17
N LYS A 284 -7.53 17.42 11.45
CA LYS A 284 -7.84 16.44 12.50
C LYS A 284 -9.23 15.85 12.35
N GLU A 285 -10.18 16.63 11.85
CA GLU A 285 -11.54 16.17 11.53
C GLU A 285 -11.50 15.14 10.40
N TYR A 286 -10.73 15.41 9.34
CA TYR A 286 -10.51 14.44 8.27
C TYR A 286 -9.80 13.19 8.78
N ALA A 287 -8.76 13.33 9.61
CA ALA A 287 -8.05 12.22 10.23
C ALA A 287 -8.98 11.35 11.11
N SER A 288 -9.92 11.98 11.82
CA SER A 288 -10.92 11.26 12.62
C SER A 288 -11.87 10.44 11.73
N LYS A 289 -12.34 11.01 10.62
CA LYS A 289 -13.17 10.32 9.63
C LYS A 289 -12.46 9.08 9.05
N ILE A 290 -11.26 9.27 8.50
CA ILE A 290 -10.49 8.15 7.94
C ILE A 290 -10.10 7.13 9.04
N GLY A 291 -9.88 7.60 10.27
CA GLY A 291 -9.61 6.76 11.44
C GLY A 291 -10.71 5.73 11.71
N ASN A 292 -11.97 6.10 11.50
CA ASN A 292 -13.12 5.19 11.63
C ASN A 292 -13.25 4.19 10.47
N GLN A 293 -12.64 4.48 9.32
CA GLN A 293 -12.63 3.64 8.13
C GLN A 293 -11.35 2.79 8.02
N MET A 294 -10.41 2.96 8.95
CA MET A 294 -9.15 2.24 8.94
C MET A 294 -9.40 0.74 9.11
N LYS A 295 -8.98 -0.02 8.11
CA LYS A 295 -8.86 -1.47 8.21
C LYS A 295 -7.44 -1.82 8.58
N LEU A 296 -7.24 -2.15 9.85
CA LEU A 296 -5.98 -2.69 10.31
C LEU A 296 -5.81 -4.10 9.78
N ASP A 297 -4.65 -4.35 9.18
CA ASP A 297 -4.32 -5.65 8.69
C ASP A 297 -2.86 -5.99 8.95
N ILE A 298 -2.63 -7.02 9.77
CA ILE A 298 -1.30 -7.53 10.06
C ILE A 298 -1.07 -8.71 9.13
N ASN A 299 -0.19 -8.52 8.16
CA ASN A 299 0.08 -9.46 7.10
C ASN A 299 1.54 -9.86 7.09
N MET A 300 1.84 -11.06 6.58
CA MET A 300 3.21 -11.52 6.42
C MET A 300 3.62 -11.38 4.96
N LYS A 301 4.60 -10.52 4.69
CA LYS A 301 5.24 -10.42 3.38
C LYS A 301 6.32 -11.48 3.29
N SER A 302 6.50 -12.02 2.08
CA SER A 302 7.60 -12.93 1.79
C SER A 302 8.26 -12.56 0.47
N GLY A 303 9.57 -12.76 0.39
CA GLY A 303 10.36 -12.51 -0.80
C GLY A 303 11.35 -13.64 -1.02
N SER A 304 11.51 -14.06 -2.29
CA SER A 304 12.40 -15.17 -2.63
C SER A 304 13.83 -14.86 -2.18
N GLN A 305 14.42 -15.77 -1.41
CA GLN A 305 15.80 -15.65 -0.97
C GLN A 305 16.72 -15.96 -2.15
N LYS A 306 17.60 -15.01 -2.47
CA LYS A 306 18.63 -15.14 -3.49
C LYS A 306 20.02 -15.21 -2.86
N ILE A 307 20.83 -16.18 -3.27
CA ILE A 307 22.25 -16.26 -2.93
C ILE A 307 23.02 -16.08 -4.23
N LYS A 308 23.88 -15.05 -4.30
CA LYS A 308 24.62 -14.67 -5.54
C LYS A 308 23.70 -14.51 -6.76
N GLY A 309 22.51 -13.93 -6.57
CA GLY A 309 21.52 -13.70 -7.64
C GLY A 309 20.62 -14.91 -7.96
N ILE A 310 20.93 -16.10 -7.45
CA ILE A 310 20.19 -17.34 -7.75
C ILE A 310 19.14 -17.60 -6.67
N LYS A 311 17.89 -17.86 -7.09
CA LYS A 311 16.78 -18.22 -6.17
C LYS A 311 17.08 -19.56 -5.48
N THR A 312 16.90 -19.60 -4.17
CA THR A 312 17.17 -20.81 -3.35
C THR A 312 15.95 -21.72 -3.17
N GLY A 313 14.77 -21.31 -3.65
CA GLY A 313 13.49 -21.96 -3.34
C GLY A 313 12.94 -21.64 -1.95
N LYS A 314 13.71 -20.95 -1.10
CA LYS A 314 13.29 -20.45 0.21
C LYS A 314 12.84 -18.99 0.11
N TYR A 315 12.02 -18.57 1.04
CA TYR A 315 11.50 -17.21 1.10
C TYR A 315 11.81 -16.59 2.45
N ASN A 316 12.43 -15.41 2.44
CA ASN A 316 12.52 -14.60 3.64
C ASN A 316 11.16 -13.98 3.89
N TYR A 317 10.67 -14.06 5.12
CA TYR A 317 9.40 -13.48 5.50
C TYR A 317 9.54 -12.51 6.65
N TYR A 318 8.61 -11.55 6.69
CA TYR A 318 8.50 -10.55 7.74
C TYR A 318 7.06 -10.07 7.86
N THR A 319 6.64 -9.78 9.08
CA THR A 319 5.35 -9.16 9.37
C THR A 319 5.32 -7.72 8.84
N VAL A 320 4.15 -7.22 8.46
CA VAL A 320 3.85 -5.81 8.19
C VAL A 320 2.46 -5.48 8.71
N LEU A 321 2.30 -4.30 9.32
CA LEU A 321 0.97 -3.74 9.52
C LEU A 321 0.65 -2.86 8.32
N ARG A 322 -0.50 -3.12 7.72
CA ARG A 322 -1.12 -2.26 6.73
C ARG A 322 -2.32 -1.62 7.37
N VAL A 323 -2.45 -0.33 7.14
CA VAL A 323 -3.66 0.42 7.44
C VAL A 323 -4.27 0.72 6.08
N GLY A 324 -5.22 -0.13 5.70
CA GLY A 324 -6.05 0.11 4.53
C GLY A 324 -7.09 1.17 4.84
N LEU A 325 -7.47 1.94 3.83
CA LEU A 325 -8.71 2.69 3.84
C LEU A 325 -9.67 1.98 2.89
N GLU A 326 -10.97 1.98 3.23
CA GLU A 326 -11.97 1.76 2.20
C GLU A 326 -11.85 2.86 1.13
N ASP A 327 -12.43 2.63 -0.05
CA ASP A 327 -12.33 3.57 -1.17
C ASP A 327 -12.84 4.95 -0.75
N LEU A 328 -11.91 5.90 -0.55
CA LEU A 328 -12.19 7.27 -0.11
C LEU A 328 -13.10 8.04 -1.08
N PHE A 329 -13.36 7.48 -2.27
CA PHE A 329 -14.36 7.98 -3.20
C PHE A 329 -15.80 7.71 -2.79
N LYS A 330 -16.08 6.60 -2.10
CA LYS A 330 -17.46 6.26 -1.73
C LYS A 330 -18.04 7.26 -0.72
N ASP A 331 -17.24 7.74 0.22
CA ASP A 331 -17.69 8.77 1.16
C ASP A 331 -17.68 10.19 0.58
N ALA A 332 -17.10 10.40 -0.60
CA ALA A 332 -17.15 11.68 -1.30
C ALA A 332 -18.41 11.83 -2.18
N SER A 333 -19.07 10.71 -2.54
CA SER A 333 -20.36 10.70 -3.24
C SER A 333 -21.56 10.81 -2.31
N ASP A 334 -21.42 10.42 -1.04
CA ASP A 334 -22.54 10.43 -0.07
C ASP A 334 -22.96 11.83 0.41
N ASP A 335 -22.19 12.87 0.06
CA ASP A 335 -22.57 14.29 0.25
C ASP A 335 -23.30 14.90 -0.98
N ILE A 336 -23.60 14.10 -2.02
CA ILE A 336 -24.46 14.53 -3.13
C ILE A 336 -25.85 13.90 -2.93
N SER A 337 -26.62 14.47 -1.99
CA SER A 337 -28.06 14.45 -2.16
C SER A 337 -28.35 15.30 -3.39
N ILE A 338 -28.73 14.63 -4.48
CA ILE A 338 -29.38 15.27 -5.60
C ILE A 338 -30.82 15.47 -5.14
N ASP A 339 -31.12 16.67 -4.64
CA ASP A 339 -32.44 17.27 -4.85
C ASP A 339 -32.44 17.98 -6.20
#